data_AF-A0A2R5GRY3-F1
#
_entry.id   AF-A0A2R5GRY3-F1
#
_cell.length_a   1.000
_cell.length_b   1.000
_cell.length_c   1.000
_cell.angle_alpha   90.00
_cell.angle_beta   90.00
_cell.angle_gamma   90.00
#
_symmetry.space_group_name_H-M   'P 1'
#
loop_
_entity.id
_entity.type
_entity.pdbx_description
1 polymer ?
#
loop_
_entity_poly.entity_id
_entity_poly.type
_entity_poly.pdbx_seq_one_letter_code
_entity_poly.pdbx_strand_id
1 'polypeptide(L)'
;MTDVEEKEAHAGEGEEKHQDDEAKARDESDEQKTAPAGPVTLRFRIQPEGFPHLLDVEPSCPIKEIKERLGQDLQLPTEALQLKGCGLESATSVSHLNPGTEHDVEVHIIREIAAAASTYKMPETLEVVIHYDEDEDLPSRTVSVKIVREDLETQKPYLGGYRNKKTGAVYHHAFTQRESEKLREAQAAQAAGDDSVKYTRETQTAVEVSCSAQTRRETGTQMKRSDLHVDEAKDKTINPREDYFDSEQSYALKVQASISLQRFWRGFMARCLAHTMRDRIATRQLEQRKLRERREREEKEQHEREVQRRMHPTTAADFEVLYNELDNWRQHETTRIKSSTKLTPEQKQLELEELLRKETKLLQTIDRLKLTAHHENKSKRIDKLLSMMATPKKWQLSDGDVTLVHTPFTTRAQELADLYKGLGATGLSVDERLDILLHVKWTAKEFPCDLTRDLIDLIDREADLLNRGRSESLMHGLRKRISTLFLQFIETPEFNPEAARFLQVPSDLLRRPQIMPK
;
A
#
# COMPACT_ATOMS: atom_id res chain seq x y z
N MET A 1 39.35 3.51 -21.82
CA MET A 1 40.65 4.13 -21.52
C MET A 1 41.11 3.50 -20.22
N THR A 2 41.70 2.30 -20.36
CA THR A 2 43.16 2.05 -20.41
C THR A 2 43.64 1.86 -18.98
N ASP A 3 43.77 0.62 -18.51
CA ASP A 3 44.90 -0.32 -18.73
C ASP A 3 45.83 -0.25 -17.50
N VAL A 4 45.96 -1.36 -16.77
CA VAL A 4 47.10 -2.32 -16.79
C VAL A 4 48.33 -1.76 -16.06
N GLU A 5 48.84 -2.54 -15.09
CA GLU A 5 50.26 -2.82 -14.77
C GLU A 5 50.29 -3.42 -13.35
N GLU A 6 50.41 -4.74 -13.18
CA GLU A 6 51.66 -5.53 -13.17
C GLU A 6 52.77 -4.96 -12.26
N LYS A 7 53.16 -5.76 -11.26
CA LYS A 7 54.57 -5.92 -10.85
C LYS A 7 54.78 -7.19 -10.03
N GLU A 8 55.44 -8.14 -10.68
CA GLU A 8 56.13 -9.29 -10.11
C GLU A 8 57.50 -8.90 -9.52
N ALA A 9 58.13 -9.93 -8.91
CA ALA A 9 59.57 -10.12 -8.61
C ALA A 9 60.05 -9.61 -7.24
N HIS A 10 60.93 -10.27 -6.49
CA HIS A 10 61.75 -11.47 -6.72
C HIS A 10 62.27 -11.99 -5.35
N ALA A 11 62.69 -13.27 -5.34
CA ALA A 11 63.65 -13.98 -4.47
C ALA A 11 64.63 -13.13 -3.61
N GLY A 12 65.18 -13.60 -2.49
CA GLY A 12 65.26 -14.94 -1.90
C GLY A 12 66.30 -14.94 -0.76
N GLU A 13 66.38 -16.11 -0.11
CA GLU A 13 67.54 -16.73 0.57
C GLU A 13 68.35 -16.01 1.67
N GLY A 14 68.72 -16.80 2.68
CA GLY A 14 69.84 -16.54 3.60
C GLY A 14 69.42 -16.55 5.07
N GLU A 15 69.29 -17.70 5.72
CA GLU A 15 70.35 -18.49 6.37
C GLU A 15 70.80 -17.97 7.75
N GLU A 16 70.92 -18.96 8.65
CA GLU A 16 71.86 -19.02 9.77
C GLU A 16 71.51 -18.18 11.04
N LYS A 17 71.68 -18.66 12.28
CA LYS A 17 72.57 -19.71 12.79
C LYS A 17 72.27 -19.98 14.27
N HIS A 18 72.47 -21.23 14.69
CA HIS A 18 73.25 -21.67 15.89
C HIS A 18 72.85 -21.16 17.28
N GLN A 19 72.97 -21.86 18.42
CA GLN A 19 73.85 -22.92 18.96
C GLN A 19 73.33 -23.10 20.43
N ASP A 20 73.59 -24.09 21.27
CA ASP A 20 74.64 -25.10 21.36
C ASP A 20 74.31 -26.07 22.54
N ASP A 21 75.09 -27.16 22.57
CA ASP A 21 75.60 -27.89 23.73
C ASP A 21 74.80 -29.04 24.39
N GLU A 22 75.21 -30.24 23.97
CA GLU A 22 75.86 -31.29 24.78
C GLU A 22 75.42 -31.51 26.26
N ALA A 23 75.01 -32.74 26.57
CA ALA A 23 75.83 -33.67 27.37
C ALA A 23 75.19 -35.06 27.57
N LYS A 24 75.93 -36.08 27.12
CA LYS A 24 76.26 -37.36 27.79
C LYS A 24 75.15 -38.23 28.43
N ALA A 25 74.90 -39.35 27.74
CA ALA A 25 75.21 -40.73 28.15
C ALA A 25 74.74 -41.25 29.52
N ARG A 26 73.82 -42.23 29.50
CA ARG A 26 74.05 -43.66 29.83
C ARG A 26 72.70 -44.40 29.72
N ASP A 27 72.54 -45.32 28.78
CA ASP A 27 72.99 -46.72 28.83
C ASP A 27 71.97 -47.56 29.60
N GLU A 28 71.20 -48.38 28.88
CA GLU A 28 71.07 -49.81 29.17
C GLU A 28 70.28 -50.53 28.05
N SER A 29 71.05 -51.35 27.33
CA SER A 29 70.71 -52.65 26.71
C SER A 29 69.66 -52.74 25.58
N ASP A 30 70.21 -52.91 24.37
CA ASP A 30 69.90 -53.93 23.36
C ASP A 30 68.65 -54.82 23.57
N GLU A 31 67.71 -54.70 22.63
CA GLU A 31 67.23 -55.86 21.85
C GLU A 31 66.64 -55.39 20.50
N GLN A 32 67.23 -55.87 19.41
CA GLN A 32 66.74 -55.69 18.04
C GLN A 32 65.32 -56.26 17.89
N LYS A 33 64.37 -55.42 17.46
CA LYS A 33 63.13 -55.88 16.82
C LYS A 33 62.95 -55.18 15.48
N THR A 34 63.33 -55.91 14.43
CA THR A 34 62.55 -56.12 13.20
C THR A 34 61.55 -55.02 12.83
N ALA A 35 61.76 -54.37 11.68
CA ALA A 35 60.73 -53.58 10.99
C ALA A 35 59.39 -54.34 11.00
N PRO A 36 58.34 -53.83 11.65
CA PRO A 36 57.05 -54.51 11.65
C PRO A 36 56.42 -54.29 10.27
N ALA A 37 56.49 -55.32 9.43
CA ALA A 37 55.58 -55.45 8.30
C ALA A 37 54.18 -55.70 8.86
N GLY A 38 53.39 -54.64 8.99
CA GLY A 38 52.00 -54.69 9.45
C GLY A 38 51.24 -53.41 9.10
N PRO A 39 49.93 -53.49 8.85
CA PRO A 39 49.12 -52.33 8.47
C PRO A 39 48.99 -51.32 9.62
N VAL A 40 48.91 -50.03 9.28
CA VAL A 40 48.54 -48.93 10.17
C VAL A 40 47.03 -48.69 10.02
N THR A 41 46.28 -48.79 11.12
CA THR A 41 44.84 -48.52 11.12
C THR A 41 44.57 -47.05 11.42
N LEU A 42 44.01 -46.32 10.44
CA LEU A 42 43.58 -44.93 10.57
C LEU A 42 42.08 -44.85 10.84
N ARG A 43 41.70 -44.13 11.90
CA ARG A 43 40.30 -43.88 12.28
C ARG A 43 39.90 -42.46 11.91
N PHE A 44 39.19 -42.31 10.81
CA PHE A 44 38.72 -41.02 10.32
C PHE A 44 37.41 -40.62 11.00
N ARG A 45 37.36 -39.45 11.65
CA ARG A 45 36.15 -38.87 12.23
C ARG A 45 35.63 -37.74 11.36
N ILE A 46 34.44 -37.93 10.76
CA ILE A 46 33.83 -36.94 9.87
C ILE A 46 33.02 -35.92 10.69
N GLN A 47 33.37 -34.64 10.58
CA GLN A 47 32.66 -33.55 11.27
C GLN A 47 31.46 -33.02 10.44
N PRO A 48 30.31 -32.67 11.06
CA PRO A 48 30.06 -32.53 12.49
C PRO A 48 29.43 -33.76 13.18
N GLU A 49 29.07 -34.81 12.43
CA GLU A 49 28.27 -35.93 12.96
C GLU A 49 29.09 -37.00 13.69
N GLY A 50 30.42 -36.98 13.57
CA GLY A 50 31.34 -37.78 14.38
C GLY A 50 31.46 -39.25 13.98
N PHE A 51 31.03 -39.63 12.77
CA PHE A 51 31.07 -41.02 12.31
C PHE A 51 32.53 -41.51 12.14
N PRO A 52 32.91 -42.65 12.74
CA PRO A 52 34.24 -43.23 12.59
C PRO A 52 34.32 -44.15 11.36
N HIS A 53 35.22 -43.84 10.42
CA HIS A 53 35.57 -44.70 9.29
C HIS A 53 36.99 -45.25 9.47
N LEU A 54 37.15 -46.58 9.45
CA LEU A 54 38.44 -47.24 9.67
C LEU A 54 39.06 -47.66 8.34
N LEU A 55 40.33 -47.33 8.12
CA LEU A 55 41.07 -47.73 6.94
C LEU A 55 42.45 -48.27 7.34
N ASP A 56 42.75 -49.50 6.91
CA ASP A 56 44.07 -50.12 7.09
C ASP A 56 44.98 -49.76 5.91
N VAL A 57 46.12 -49.16 6.20
CA VAL A 57 47.04 -48.63 5.18
C VAL A 57 48.47 -49.11 5.45
N GLU A 58 49.20 -49.48 4.40
CA GLU A 58 50.62 -49.80 4.53
C GLU A 58 51.45 -48.53 4.82
N PRO A 59 52.51 -48.61 5.66
CA PRO A 59 53.28 -47.43 6.07
C PRO A 59 53.89 -46.60 4.92
N SER A 60 54.09 -47.21 3.75
CA SER A 60 54.67 -46.59 2.55
C SER A 60 53.65 -45.87 1.65
N CYS A 61 52.35 -45.97 1.93
CA CYS A 61 51.29 -45.44 1.05
C CYS A 61 51.25 -43.90 1.08
N PRO A 62 51.17 -43.22 -0.08
CA PRO A 62 51.08 -41.77 -0.14
C PRO A 62 49.68 -41.26 0.25
N ILE A 63 49.62 -40.08 0.88
CA ILE A 63 48.35 -39.49 1.37
C ILE A 63 47.32 -39.28 0.25
N LYS A 64 47.78 -39.06 -1.00
CA LYS A 64 46.90 -38.91 -2.16
C LYS A 64 46.04 -40.16 -2.40
N GLU A 65 46.63 -41.35 -2.29
CA GLU A 65 45.93 -42.62 -2.49
C GLU A 65 44.94 -42.90 -1.35
N ILE A 66 45.29 -42.50 -0.12
CA ILE A 66 44.39 -42.57 1.04
C ILE A 66 43.16 -41.67 0.83
N LYS A 67 43.36 -40.44 0.33
CA LYS A 67 42.25 -39.53 0.00
C LYS A 67 41.41 -40.04 -1.17
N GLU A 68 42.02 -40.70 -2.16
CA GLU A 68 41.28 -41.30 -3.28
C GLU A 68 40.42 -42.49 -2.82
N ARG A 69 40.94 -43.36 -1.95
CA ARG A 69 40.16 -44.46 -1.36
C ARG A 69 39.05 -43.95 -0.45
N LEU A 70 39.35 -42.98 0.42
CA LEU A 70 38.34 -42.33 1.27
C LEU A 70 37.29 -41.58 0.44
N GLY A 71 37.70 -40.96 -0.67
CA GLY A 71 36.81 -40.29 -1.61
C GLY A 71 35.89 -41.26 -2.36
N GLN A 72 36.40 -42.44 -2.77
CA GLN A 72 35.58 -43.49 -3.37
C GLN A 72 34.54 -44.04 -2.39
N ASP A 73 34.95 -44.34 -1.15
CA ASP A 73 34.05 -44.84 -0.10
C ASP A 73 32.95 -43.85 0.24
N LEU A 74 33.30 -42.55 0.34
CA LEU A 74 32.36 -41.49 0.69
C LEU A 74 31.64 -40.88 -0.52
N GLN A 75 31.94 -41.32 -1.74
CA GLN A 75 31.45 -40.74 -3.00
C GLN A 75 31.70 -39.22 -3.11
N LEU A 76 32.85 -38.76 -2.61
CA LEU A 76 33.26 -37.37 -2.61
C LEU A 76 34.52 -37.18 -3.46
N PRO A 77 34.66 -36.04 -4.17
CA PRO A 77 35.90 -35.74 -4.88
C PRO A 77 37.04 -35.54 -3.88
N THR A 78 38.24 -35.98 -4.25
CA THR A 78 39.46 -35.93 -3.42
C THR A 78 39.77 -34.51 -2.91
N GLU A 79 39.36 -33.49 -3.66
CA GLU A 79 39.56 -32.06 -3.35
C GLU A 79 38.63 -31.54 -2.24
N ALA A 80 37.50 -32.22 -1.99
CA ALA A 80 36.57 -31.83 -0.93
C ALA A 80 37.00 -32.36 0.46
N LEU A 81 38.03 -33.22 0.54
CA LEU A 81 38.49 -33.88 1.76
C LEU A 81 39.75 -33.22 2.33
N GLN A 82 39.59 -32.54 3.47
CA GLN A 82 40.70 -32.03 4.29
C GLN A 82 40.91 -32.94 5.51
N LEU A 83 42.07 -33.58 5.58
CA LEU A 83 42.50 -34.39 6.72
C LEU A 83 43.28 -33.52 7.69
N LYS A 84 42.94 -33.55 8.99
CA LYS A 84 43.64 -32.87 10.08
C LYS A 84 43.98 -33.84 11.19
N GLY A 85 45.14 -33.66 11.81
CA GLY A 85 45.65 -34.55 12.88
C GLY A 85 46.77 -35.50 12.46
N CYS A 86 47.48 -36.04 13.45
CA CYS A 86 48.62 -36.97 13.29
C CYS A 86 49.75 -36.53 12.33
N GLY A 87 49.91 -35.22 12.08
CA GLY A 87 50.95 -34.66 11.20
C GLY A 87 50.71 -34.87 9.70
N LEU A 88 49.53 -35.38 9.30
CA LEU A 88 49.17 -35.72 7.92
C LEU A 88 48.90 -34.49 7.01
N GLU A 89 48.97 -33.28 7.57
CA GLU A 89 48.80 -32.02 6.83
C GLU A 89 50.03 -31.67 5.97
N SER A 90 51.23 -32.11 6.40
CA SER A 90 52.52 -31.77 5.77
C SER A 90 53.37 -32.99 5.38
N ALA A 91 52.92 -34.21 5.72
CA ALA A 91 53.64 -35.45 5.43
C ALA A 91 53.33 -35.99 4.02
N THR A 92 54.27 -36.69 3.40
CA THR A 92 54.06 -37.36 2.08
C THR A 92 53.56 -38.80 2.20
N SER A 93 53.86 -39.48 3.30
CA SER A 93 53.48 -40.87 3.61
C SER A 93 53.13 -41.03 5.10
N VAL A 94 52.61 -42.20 5.49
CA VAL A 94 52.17 -42.52 6.87
C VAL A 94 53.25 -43.27 7.66
N SER A 95 54.49 -43.30 7.14
CA SER A 95 55.61 -44.07 7.69
C SER A 95 56.08 -43.61 9.08
N HIS A 96 55.66 -42.42 9.53
CA HIS A 96 55.95 -41.88 10.86
C HIS A 96 54.98 -42.35 11.95
N LEU A 97 53.93 -43.10 11.59
CA LEU A 97 52.96 -43.64 12.55
C LEU A 97 53.28 -45.09 12.93
N ASN A 98 53.02 -45.44 14.19
CA ASN A 98 53.34 -46.76 14.72
C ASN A 98 52.37 -47.84 14.17
N PRO A 99 52.88 -48.94 13.57
CA PRO A 99 52.02 -50.04 13.12
C PRO A 99 51.38 -50.76 14.31
N GLY A 100 50.08 -51.05 14.21
CA GLY A 100 49.30 -51.75 15.25
C GLY A 100 48.59 -50.88 16.29
N THR A 101 48.68 -49.54 16.22
CA THR A 101 47.89 -48.62 17.05
C THR A 101 46.89 -47.83 16.21
N GLU A 102 45.67 -47.66 16.71
CA GLU A 102 44.64 -46.82 16.08
C GLU A 102 45.03 -45.34 16.19
N HIS A 103 45.05 -44.63 15.06
CA HIS A 103 45.30 -43.19 15.02
C HIS A 103 44.05 -42.44 14.57
N ASP A 104 43.56 -41.51 15.41
CA ASP A 104 42.39 -40.68 15.11
C ASP A 104 42.77 -39.52 14.17
N VAL A 105 42.10 -39.43 13.02
CA VAL A 105 42.27 -38.36 12.02
C VAL A 105 40.93 -37.65 11.84
N GLU A 106 40.92 -36.33 11.92
CA GLU A 106 39.71 -35.53 11.69
C GLU A 106 39.55 -35.21 10.21
N VAL A 107 38.35 -35.45 9.66
CA VAL A 107 38.03 -35.16 8.26
C VAL A 107 37.04 -34.00 8.20
N HIS A 108 37.49 -32.91 7.60
CA HIS A 108 36.65 -31.78 7.27
C HIS A 108 36.25 -31.83 5.79
N ILE A 109 34.95 -31.89 5.55
CA ILE A 109 34.38 -31.86 4.19
C ILE A 109 34.11 -30.40 3.82
N ILE A 110 34.71 -29.94 2.72
CA ILE A 110 34.39 -28.63 2.14
C ILE A 110 33.06 -28.75 1.40
N ARG A 111 31.99 -28.29 2.06
CA ARG A 111 30.60 -28.43 1.59
C ARG A 111 30.34 -27.79 0.22
N GLU A 112 31.01 -26.69 -0.10
CA GLU A 112 30.83 -25.98 -1.37
C GLU A 112 31.33 -26.81 -2.56
N ILE A 113 32.47 -27.48 -2.42
CA ILE A 113 33.07 -28.34 -3.44
C ILE A 113 32.30 -29.67 -3.54
N ALA A 114 31.87 -30.23 -2.41
CA ALA A 114 31.02 -31.43 -2.36
C ALA A 114 29.64 -31.18 -3.03
N ALA A 115 29.04 -30.01 -2.80
CA ALA A 115 27.77 -29.64 -3.41
C ALA A 115 27.89 -29.36 -4.92
N ALA A 116 29.00 -28.79 -5.37
CA ALA A 116 29.26 -28.54 -6.80
C ALA A 116 29.49 -29.83 -7.61
N ALA A 117 30.05 -30.88 -6.98
CA ALA A 117 30.30 -32.17 -7.62
C ALA A 117 29.09 -33.12 -7.61
N SER A 118 28.06 -32.83 -6.79
CA SER A 118 26.82 -33.60 -6.73
C SER A 118 26.04 -33.48 -8.04
N THR A 119 26.01 -34.56 -8.84
CA THR A 119 25.19 -34.66 -10.06
C THR A 119 23.71 -34.92 -9.77
N TYR A 120 23.34 -35.11 -8.50
CA TYR A 120 21.98 -35.42 -8.09
C TYR A 120 21.07 -34.19 -8.18
N LYS A 121 20.12 -34.21 -9.12
CA LYS A 121 18.97 -33.30 -9.14
C LYS A 121 17.75 -34.02 -8.59
N MET A 122 17.27 -33.59 -7.43
CA MET A 122 16.07 -34.17 -6.80
C MET A 122 14.83 -34.02 -7.70
N PRO A 123 14.06 -35.08 -7.99
CA PRO A 123 12.88 -34.99 -8.85
C PRO A 123 11.81 -34.02 -8.31
N GLU A 124 10.98 -33.43 -9.19
CA GLU A 124 9.85 -32.56 -8.77
C GLU A 124 8.68 -33.34 -8.14
N THR A 125 8.58 -34.63 -8.45
CA THR A 125 7.57 -35.53 -7.88
C THR A 125 8.26 -36.82 -7.46
N LEU A 126 8.08 -37.21 -6.20
CA LEU A 126 8.52 -38.51 -5.70
C LEU A 126 7.32 -39.46 -5.64
N GLU A 127 7.45 -40.62 -6.26
CA GLU A 127 6.48 -41.70 -6.12
C GLU A 127 6.93 -42.61 -4.98
N VAL A 128 6.25 -42.49 -3.85
CA VAL A 128 6.56 -43.29 -2.66
C VAL A 128 5.58 -44.45 -2.63
N VAL A 129 6.11 -45.66 -2.82
CA VAL A 129 5.34 -46.90 -2.70
C VAL A 129 5.31 -47.27 -1.22
N ILE A 130 4.13 -47.16 -0.60
CA ILE A 130 3.93 -47.54 0.79
C ILE A 130 3.58 -49.02 0.81
N HIS A 131 4.45 -49.81 1.41
CA HIS A 131 4.19 -51.20 1.78
C HIS A 131 3.65 -51.22 3.22
N TYR A 132 2.53 -51.90 3.43
CA TYR A 132 1.94 -52.07 4.75
C TYR A 132 2.40 -53.42 5.28
N ASP A 133 3.25 -53.43 6.30
CA ASP A 133 3.96 -54.64 6.76
C ASP A 133 3.09 -55.62 7.58
N GLU A 134 1.77 -55.44 7.65
CA GLU A 134 0.90 -56.23 8.55
C GLU A 134 -0.22 -57.03 7.87
N ASP A 135 -0.44 -56.93 6.54
CA ASP A 135 -1.40 -57.79 5.82
C ASP A 135 -0.88 -58.15 4.42
N GLU A 136 -0.55 -59.44 4.18
CA GLU A 136 0.03 -59.92 2.91
C GLU A 136 -0.91 -59.78 1.68
N ASP A 137 -2.16 -59.36 1.85
CA ASP A 137 -3.18 -59.28 0.79
C ASP A 137 -3.53 -57.85 0.33
N LEU A 138 -2.90 -56.78 0.85
CA LEU A 138 -3.15 -55.40 0.39
C LEU A 138 -2.15 -54.94 -0.69
N PRO A 139 -2.60 -54.48 -1.88
CA PRO A 139 -1.72 -53.97 -2.91
C PRO A 139 -1.04 -52.67 -2.45
N SER A 140 0.26 -52.57 -2.73
CA SER A 140 1.06 -51.40 -2.36
C SER A 140 0.50 -50.11 -2.95
N ARG A 141 0.44 -49.05 -2.14
CA ARG A 141 -0.13 -47.77 -2.56
C ARG A 141 0.99 -46.81 -2.95
N THR A 142 1.03 -46.45 -4.23
CA THR A 142 1.94 -45.40 -4.72
C THR A 142 1.32 -44.03 -4.47
N VAL A 143 1.97 -43.23 -3.63
CA VAL A 143 1.60 -41.84 -3.35
C VAL A 143 2.57 -40.92 -4.08
N SER A 144 2.05 -40.10 -5.00
CA SER A 144 2.83 -39.06 -5.66
C SER A 144 2.94 -37.83 -4.77
N VAL A 145 4.12 -37.58 -4.22
CA VAL A 145 4.43 -36.41 -3.40
C VAL A 145 5.06 -35.34 -4.29
N LYS A 146 4.36 -34.23 -4.49
CA LYS A 146 4.91 -33.05 -5.17
C LYS A 146 5.85 -32.31 -4.25
N ILE A 147 7.08 -32.09 -4.69
CA ILE A 147 8.06 -31.29 -3.97
C ILE A 147 7.97 -29.86 -4.50
N VAL A 148 7.40 -28.96 -3.69
CA VAL A 148 7.42 -27.53 -3.99
C VAL A 148 8.77 -26.99 -3.52
N ARG A 149 9.58 -26.50 -4.45
CA ARG A 149 10.82 -25.78 -4.14
C ARG A 149 10.46 -24.32 -3.92
N GLU A 150 10.73 -23.80 -2.73
CA GLU A 150 10.96 -22.36 -2.61
C GLU A 150 12.35 -22.12 -3.19
N ASP A 151 12.43 -21.32 -4.25
CA ASP A 151 13.70 -20.87 -4.80
C ASP A 151 14.50 -20.21 -3.68
N LEU A 152 15.81 -20.50 -3.62
CA LEU A 152 16.76 -19.98 -2.63
C LEU A 152 16.82 -18.43 -2.59
N GLU A 153 16.18 -17.76 -3.55
CA GLU A 153 15.99 -16.31 -3.61
C GLU A 153 14.96 -15.78 -2.60
N THR A 154 14.11 -16.65 -2.07
CA THR A 154 13.10 -16.27 -1.06
C THR A 154 13.77 -16.18 0.31
N GLN A 155 14.31 -15.00 0.64
CA GLN A 155 14.90 -14.77 1.96
C GLN A 155 13.87 -14.96 3.08
N LYS A 156 14.22 -15.77 4.08
CA LYS A 156 13.41 -15.98 5.29
C LYS A 156 13.00 -14.61 5.89
N PRO A 157 11.69 -14.37 6.13
CA PRO A 157 11.24 -13.09 6.68
C PRO A 157 11.83 -12.86 8.08
N TYR A 158 12.40 -11.66 8.28
CA TYR A 158 12.95 -11.27 9.58
C TYR A 158 11.82 -10.93 10.55
N LEU A 159 11.55 -11.84 11.50
CA LEU A 159 10.48 -11.70 12.49
C LEU A 159 10.95 -11.09 13.82
N GLY A 160 12.14 -10.47 13.84
CA GLY A 160 12.78 -9.95 15.05
C GLY A 160 13.66 -10.98 15.77
N GLY A 161 14.20 -10.57 16.92
CA GLY A 161 15.08 -11.42 17.72
C GLY A 161 15.75 -10.67 18.87
N TYR A 162 16.56 -11.39 19.65
CA TYR A 162 17.32 -10.83 20.77
C TYR A 162 18.82 -11.04 20.57
N ARG A 163 19.61 -10.03 20.92
CA ARG A 163 21.07 -10.11 20.89
C ARG A 163 21.61 -10.24 22.30
N ASN A 164 22.36 -11.30 22.56
CA ASN A 164 23.10 -11.43 23.81
C ASN A 164 24.26 -10.41 23.82
N LYS A 165 24.23 -9.47 24.76
CA LYS A 165 25.23 -8.39 24.85
C LYS A 165 26.64 -8.86 25.19
N LYS A 166 26.79 -10.03 25.85
CA LYS A 166 28.09 -10.56 26.27
C LYS A 166 28.75 -11.43 25.20
N THR A 167 27.98 -12.32 24.58
CA THR A 167 28.49 -13.26 23.56
C THR A 167 28.34 -12.73 22.14
N GLY A 168 27.58 -11.65 21.94
CA GLY A 168 27.29 -11.07 20.63
C GLY A 168 26.30 -11.87 19.78
N ALA A 169 25.93 -13.08 20.20
CA ALA A 169 25.04 -13.98 19.47
C ALA A 169 23.65 -13.37 19.26
N VAL A 170 23.14 -13.50 18.03
CA VAL A 170 21.83 -13.00 17.62
C VAL A 170 20.88 -14.19 17.50
N TYR A 171 19.84 -14.21 18.33
CA TYR A 171 18.79 -15.21 18.31
C TYR A 171 17.60 -14.66 17.55
N HIS A 172 17.28 -15.24 16.40
CA HIS A 172 16.08 -14.88 15.64
C HIS A 172 14.86 -15.62 16.17
N HIS A 173 13.69 -15.00 16.12
CA HIS A 173 12.45 -15.69 16.43
C HIS A 173 12.21 -16.85 15.45
N ALA A 174 11.74 -17.98 15.97
CA ALA A 174 11.44 -19.15 15.15
C ALA A 174 10.29 -18.84 14.20
N PHE A 175 10.46 -19.23 12.93
CA PHE A 175 9.39 -19.24 11.94
C PHE A 175 8.92 -20.69 11.83
N THR A 176 7.63 -20.94 12.04
CA THR A 176 7.04 -22.26 11.79
C THR A 176 6.47 -22.27 10.37
N GLN A 177 6.84 -23.28 9.59
CA GLN A 177 6.38 -23.45 8.22
C GLN A 177 4.89 -23.86 8.12
N ARG A 178 4.28 -24.26 9.25
CA ARG A 178 2.83 -24.48 9.36
C ARG A 178 2.13 -23.16 9.67
N GLU A 179 1.09 -22.85 8.91
CA GLU A 179 0.12 -21.82 9.28
C GLU A 179 -0.41 -22.09 10.70
N SER A 180 -0.59 -21.04 11.49
CA SER A 180 -1.11 -21.20 12.85
C SER A 180 -2.49 -21.87 12.80
N GLU A 181 -2.79 -22.78 13.73
CA GLU A 181 -4.09 -23.47 13.76
C GLU A 181 -5.27 -22.51 13.73
N LYS A 182 -5.14 -21.34 14.39
CA LYS A 182 -6.13 -20.26 14.38
C LYS A 182 -6.37 -19.68 12.99
N LEU A 183 -5.31 -19.50 12.19
CA LEU A 183 -5.43 -19.05 10.79
C LEU A 183 -6.11 -20.12 9.93
N ARG A 184 -5.76 -21.39 10.14
CA ARG A 184 -6.38 -22.51 9.43
C ARG A 184 -7.86 -22.67 9.77
N GLU A 185 -8.23 -22.50 11.04
CA GLU A 185 -9.61 -22.50 11.50
C GLU A 185 -10.41 -21.34 10.92
N ALA A 186 -9.84 -20.12 10.92
CA ALA A 186 -10.47 -18.96 10.28
C ALA A 186 -10.66 -19.14 8.76
N GLN A 187 -9.65 -19.66 8.07
CA GLN A 187 -9.71 -19.92 6.62
C GLN A 187 -10.71 -21.04 6.29
N ALA A 188 -10.75 -22.12 7.10
CA ALA A 188 -11.71 -23.21 6.93
C ALA A 188 -13.15 -22.75 7.20
N ALA A 189 -13.36 -21.92 8.23
CA ALA A 189 -14.65 -21.29 8.52
C ALA A 189 -15.09 -20.36 7.36
N GLN A 190 -14.18 -19.52 6.84
CA GLN A 190 -14.45 -18.69 5.66
C GLN A 190 -14.78 -19.51 4.41
N ALA A 191 -14.03 -20.59 4.14
CA ALA A 191 -14.30 -21.49 3.02
C ALA A 191 -15.65 -22.23 3.17
N ALA A 192 -16.12 -22.45 4.41
CA ALA A 192 -17.44 -22.99 4.73
C ALA A 192 -18.56 -21.93 4.78
N GLY A 193 -18.24 -20.64 4.57
CA GLY A 193 -19.20 -19.53 4.63
C GLY A 193 -19.58 -19.10 6.04
N ASP A 194 -18.83 -19.50 7.07
CA ASP A 194 -19.02 -19.13 8.46
C ASP A 194 -18.12 -17.94 8.85
N ASP A 195 -18.71 -16.74 8.87
CA ASP A 195 -18.04 -15.48 9.22
C ASP A 195 -17.95 -15.24 10.75
N SER A 196 -18.31 -16.21 11.60
CA SER A 196 -18.33 -16.05 13.06
C SER A 196 -16.95 -16.03 13.71
N VAL A 197 -15.95 -16.69 13.10
CA VAL A 197 -14.59 -16.80 13.65
C VAL A 197 -13.75 -15.58 13.27
N LYS A 198 -13.70 -14.59 14.17
CA LYS A 198 -12.88 -13.38 14.01
C LYS A 198 -11.88 -13.27 15.16
N TYR A 199 -10.61 -13.05 14.84
CA TYR A 199 -9.55 -12.81 15.82
C TYR A 199 -9.11 -11.35 15.79
N THR A 200 -8.94 -10.72 16.95
CA THR A 200 -8.40 -9.36 17.08
C THR A 200 -6.93 -9.39 17.48
N ARG A 201 -6.18 -8.38 17.05
CA ARG A 201 -4.74 -8.22 17.34
C ARG A 201 -4.50 -6.99 18.23
N GLU A 202 -5.42 -6.73 19.15
CA GLU A 202 -5.30 -5.57 20.04
C GLU A 202 -4.11 -5.74 20.98
N THR A 203 -3.26 -4.71 21.04
CA THR A 203 -2.15 -4.63 22.00
C THR A 203 -2.23 -3.32 22.75
N GLN A 204 -2.03 -3.37 24.06
CA GLN A 204 -1.95 -2.17 24.88
C GLN A 204 -0.53 -1.61 24.79
N THR A 205 -0.39 -0.39 24.25
CA THR A 205 0.89 0.33 24.24
C THR A 205 1.12 0.96 25.62
N ALA A 206 2.06 0.40 26.38
CA ALA A 206 2.49 0.95 27.67
C ALA A 206 3.88 1.61 27.52
N VAL A 207 4.11 2.69 28.28
CA VAL A 207 5.45 3.26 28.42
C VAL A 207 6.19 2.47 29.48
N GLU A 208 7.05 1.55 29.06
CA GLU A 208 7.87 0.74 29.97
C GLU A 208 9.17 1.48 30.31
N VAL A 209 9.47 1.62 31.60
CA VAL A 209 10.71 2.22 32.11
C VAL A 209 11.43 1.20 33.00
N SER A 210 12.72 0.97 32.76
CA SER A 210 13.51 0.09 33.63
C SER A 210 13.86 0.82 34.93
N CYS A 211 13.46 0.26 36.07
CA CYS A 211 13.89 0.74 37.38
C CYS A 211 14.86 -0.26 38.01
N SER A 212 16.01 0.21 38.50
CA SER A 212 16.96 -0.62 39.24
C SER A 212 16.74 -0.49 40.75
N ALA A 213 16.91 -1.60 41.47
CA ALA A 213 16.95 -1.63 42.93
C ALA A 213 18.27 -2.26 43.38
N GLN A 214 18.95 -1.63 44.34
CA GLN A 214 20.22 -2.13 44.87
C GLN A 214 20.02 -2.59 46.32
N THR A 215 20.41 -3.82 46.63
CA THR A 215 20.38 -4.37 47.99
C THR A 215 21.56 -3.86 48.82
N ARG A 216 21.42 -3.88 50.15
CA ARG A 216 22.50 -3.53 51.08
C ARG A 216 23.67 -4.49 50.89
N ARG A 217 24.88 -3.93 50.81
CA ARG A 217 26.13 -4.71 50.82
C ARG A 217 26.79 -4.53 52.18
N GLU A 218 27.18 -5.63 52.79
CA GLU A 218 27.89 -5.62 54.08
C GLU A 218 29.36 -5.96 53.86
N THR A 219 30.21 -5.27 54.61
CA THR A 219 31.65 -5.47 54.59
C THR A 219 32.15 -5.44 56.04
N GLY A 220 32.90 -6.47 56.45
CA GLY A 220 33.55 -6.52 57.75
C GLY A 220 35.06 -6.35 57.60
N THR A 221 35.68 -5.62 58.53
CA THR A 221 37.13 -5.43 58.56
C THR A 221 37.65 -5.91 59.90
N GLN A 222 38.66 -6.77 59.89
CA GLN A 222 39.32 -7.27 61.09
C GLN A 222 40.71 -6.65 61.22
N MET A 223 40.99 -6.01 62.36
CA MET A 223 42.30 -5.42 62.62
C MET A 223 43.33 -6.51 62.89
N LYS A 224 44.53 -6.38 62.29
CA LYS A 224 45.64 -7.31 62.50
C LYS A 224 46.08 -7.28 63.96
N ARG A 225 46.21 -8.47 64.57
CA ARG A 225 46.74 -8.64 65.93
C ARG A 225 47.72 -9.80 65.96
N SER A 226 48.69 -9.77 66.87
CA SER A 226 49.73 -10.81 66.93
C SER A 226 49.22 -12.19 67.34
N ASP A 227 48.09 -12.24 68.06
CA ASP A 227 47.43 -13.46 68.54
C ASP A 227 46.42 -14.04 67.54
N LEU A 228 46.10 -13.31 66.47
CA LEU A 228 45.09 -13.70 65.49
C LEU A 228 45.70 -13.72 64.08
N HIS A 229 45.72 -14.90 63.46
CA HIS A 229 46.14 -14.99 62.06
C HIS A 229 45.05 -14.45 61.14
N VAL A 230 45.37 -13.39 60.40
CA VAL A 230 44.52 -12.79 59.35
C VAL A 230 45.24 -12.95 58.01
N ASP A 231 44.52 -13.48 57.01
CA ASP A 231 45.07 -13.71 55.67
C ASP A 231 45.05 -12.39 54.86
N GLU A 232 46.24 -11.89 54.53
CA GLU A 232 46.47 -10.64 53.78
C GLU A 232 46.80 -10.90 52.30
N ALA A 233 46.79 -12.16 51.82
CA ALA A 233 47.30 -12.51 50.50
C ALA A 233 46.55 -11.87 49.32
N LYS A 234 45.30 -11.43 49.52
CA LYS A 234 44.47 -10.75 48.51
C LYS A 234 44.34 -9.24 48.71
N ASP A 235 45.00 -8.70 49.73
CA ASP A 235 44.97 -7.27 50.01
C ASP A 235 45.86 -6.50 49.03
N LYS A 236 45.54 -5.22 48.83
CA LYS A 236 46.24 -4.35 47.88
C LYS A 236 46.67 -3.07 48.58
N THR A 237 47.97 -2.77 48.54
CA THR A 237 48.50 -1.50 49.01
C THR A 237 48.34 -0.44 47.93
N ILE A 238 47.63 0.64 48.24
CA ILE A 238 47.40 1.76 47.31
C ILE A 238 48.11 2.99 47.87
N ASN A 239 48.98 3.59 47.06
CA ASN A 239 49.59 4.88 47.39
C ASN A 239 48.60 6.02 47.10
N PRO A 240 48.43 7.00 48.00
CA PRO A 240 47.58 8.15 47.72
C PRO A 240 48.14 8.94 46.53
N ARG A 241 47.25 9.56 45.76
CA ARG A 241 47.67 10.54 44.74
C ARG A 241 48.21 11.79 45.43
N GLU A 242 49.15 12.47 44.76
CA GLU A 242 49.85 13.64 45.29
C GLU A 242 48.90 14.75 45.74
N ASP A 243 47.81 14.98 44.97
CA ASP A 243 46.77 15.94 45.32
C ASP A 243 45.47 15.23 45.72
N TYR A 244 45.07 15.43 46.97
CA TYR A 244 43.74 15.06 47.42
C TYR A 244 42.74 16.16 47.01
N PHE A 245 41.64 15.76 46.36
CA PHE A 245 40.63 16.71 45.93
C PHE A 245 39.70 17.03 47.10
N ASP A 246 39.96 18.17 47.73
CA ASP A 246 39.20 18.61 48.90
C ASP A 246 37.73 18.86 48.58
N SER A 247 36.91 18.75 49.62
CA SER A 247 35.47 18.98 49.51
C SER A 247 35.12 20.38 48.99
N GLU A 248 35.89 21.41 49.38
CA GLU A 248 35.71 22.79 48.93
C GLU A 248 36.04 22.96 47.44
N GLN A 249 37.13 22.35 46.96
CA GLN A 249 37.51 22.37 45.55
C GLN A 249 36.48 21.66 44.68
N SER A 250 35.96 20.51 45.16
CA SER A 250 34.85 19.79 44.52
C SER A 250 33.59 20.61 44.43
N TYR A 251 33.25 21.31 45.51
CA TYR A 251 32.09 22.19 45.54
C TYR A 251 32.26 23.37 44.57
N ALA A 252 33.43 24.03 44.57
CA ALA A 252 33.72 25.13 43.66
C ALA A 252 33.62 24.71 42.18
N LEU A 253 34.16 23.54 41.83
CA LEU A 253 34.06 22.98 40.48
C LEU A 253 32.60 22.71 40.09
N LYS A 254 31.80 22.12 41.00
CA LYS A 254 30.37 21.89 40.78
C LYS A 254 29.61 23.20 40.58
N VAL A 255 29.93 24.24 41.34
CA VAL A 255 29.32 25.57 41.20
C VAL A 255 29.65 26.16 39.83
N GLN A 256 30.91 26.16 39.41
CA GLN A 256 31.31 26.67 38.08
C GLN A 256 30.67 25.89 36.93
N ALA A 257 30.63 24.56 37.03
CA ALA A 257 29.96 23.70 36.06
C ALA A 257 28.46 23.97 36.00
N SER A 258 27.81 24.15 37.16
CA SER A 258 26.38 24.48 37.23
C SER A 258 26.05 25.83 36.60
N ILE A 259 26.88 26.86 36.81
CA ILE A 259 26.71 28.18 36.19
C ILE A 259 26.84 28.06 34.66
N SER A 260 27.81 27.28 34.18
CA SER A 260 28.00 27.02 32.75
C SER A 260 26.80 26.29 32.15
N LEU A 261 26.31 25.24 32.82
CA LEU A 261 25.11 24.50 32.40
C LEU A 261 23.88 25.41 32.37
N GLN A 262 23.69 26.24 33.40
CA GLN A 262 22.59 27.20 33.46
C GLN A 262 22.66 28.24 32.34
N ARG A 263 23.86 28.73 31.97
CA ARG A 263 24.05 29.64 30.83
C ARG A 263 23.61 28.98 29.52
N PHE A 264 24.04 27.75 29.28
CA PHE A 264 23.62 27.01 28.08
C PHE A 264 22.13 26.70 28.07
N TRP A 265 21.57 26.31 29.22
CA TRP A 265 20.14 26.05 29.37
C TRP A 265 19.29 27.29 29.09
N ARG A 266 19.65 28.45 29.66
CA ARG A 266 18.96 29.73 29.37
C ARG A 266 19.01 30.05 27.89
N GLY A 267 20.17 29.87 27.25
CA GLY A 267 20.31 30.06 25.80
C GLY A 267 19.48 29.08 24.97
N PHE A 268 19.43 27.80 25.37
CA PHE A 268 18.60 26.78 24.72
C PHE A 268 17.11 27.12 24.83
N MET A 269 16.63 27.44 26.04
CA MET A 269 15.24 27.82 26.27
C MET A 269 14.83 29.06 25.47
N ALA A 270 15.70 30.07 25.38
CA ALA A 270 15.46 31.25 24.57
C ALA A 270 15.35 30.92 23.07
N ARG A 271 16.20 30.02 22.56
CA ARG A 271 16.11 29.54 21.16
C ARG A 271 14.86 28.74 20.90
N CYS A 272 14.45 27.85 21.81
CA CYS A 272 13.19 27.12 21.73
C CYS A 272 12.01 28.09 21.68
N LEU A 273 11.97 29.09 22.57
CA LEU A 273 10.93 30.11 22.55
C LEU A 273 10.91 30.87 21.22
N ALA A 274 12.06 31.35 20.74
CA ALA A 274 12.16 32.04 19.47
C ALA A 274 11.73 31.17 18.27
N HIS A 275 11.97 29.87 18.32
CA HIS A 275 11.47 28.93 17.31
C HIS A 275 9.93 28.84 17.36
N THR A 276 9.35 28.63 18.53
CA THR A 276 7.88 28.58 18.68
C THR A 276 7.21 29.88 18.21
N MET A 277 7.83 31.04 18.45
CA MET A 277 7.33 32.33 17.98
C MET A 277 7.40 32.45 16.45
N ARG A 278 8.51 32.01 15.83
CA ARG A 278 8.64 31.96 14.37
C ARG A 278 7.61 31.04 13.75
N ASP A 279 7.36 29.88 14.34
CA ASP A 279 6.36 28.93 13.84
C ASP A 279 4.94 29.50 13.95
N ARG A 280 4.62 30.19 15.05
CA ARG A 280 3.35 30.92 15.22
C ARG A 280 3.17 32.05 14.20
N ILE A 281 4.24 32.77 13.86
CA ILE A 281 4.20 33.81 12.83
C ILE A 281 4.02 33.17 11.45
N ALA A 282 4.75 32.11 11.14
CA ALA A 282 4.68 31.40 9.87
C ALA A 282 3.30 30.77 9.64
N THR A 283 2.72 30.13 10.67
CA THR A 283 1.35 29.58 10.63
C THR A 283 0.32 30.68 10.39
N ARG A 284 0.40 31.81 11.12
CA ARG A 284 -0.48 32.96 10.89
C ARG A 284 -0.33 33.55 9.48
N GLN A 285 0.89 33.67 8.97
CA GLN A 285 1.13 34.14 7.61
C GLN A 285 0.56 33.18 6.57
N LEU A 286 0.70 31.86 6.78
CA LEU A 286 0.11 30.84 5.93
C LEU A 286 -1.42 30.91 5.93
N GLU A 287 -2.05 31.07 7.10
CA GLU A 287 -3.49 31.27 7.23
C GLU A 287 -3.97 32.53 6.50
N GLN A 288 -3.26 33.65 6.67
CA GLN A 288 -3.57 34.89 5.95
C GLN A 288 -3.42 34.71 4.43
N ARG A 289 -2.39 34.01 3.96
CA ARG A 289 -2.20 33.71 2.54
C ARG A 289 -3.34 32.85 2.01
N LYS A 290 -3.70 31.77 2.70
CA LYS A 290 -4.84 30.91 2.33
C LYS A 290 -6.15 31.70 2.30
N LEU A 291 -6.37 32.62 3.24
CA LEU A 291 -7.57 33.45 3.25
C LEU A 291 -7.59 34.42 2.06
N ARG A 292 -6.46 35.03 1.70
CA ARG A 292 -6.33 35.89 0.51
C ARG A 292 -6.57 35.10 -0.77
N GLU A 293 -5.92 33.94 -0.92
CA GLU A 293 -6.13 33.05 -2.06
C GLU A 293 -7.59 32.62 -2.18
N ARG A 294 -8.28 32.37 -1.05
CA ARG A 294 -9.70 32.05 -1.04
C ARG A 294 -10.56 33.24 -1.49
N ARG A 295 -10.27 34.44 -0.99
CA ARG A 295 -10.97 35.67 -1.43
C ARG A 295 -10.76 35.96 -2.90
N GLU A 296 -9.53 35.87 -3.39
CA GLU A 296 -9.22 36.04 -4.82
C GLU A 296 -9.92 35.00 -5.69
N ARG A 297 -10.05 33.76 -5.21
CA ARG A 297 -10.83 32.72 -5.90
C ARG A 297 -12.32 33.05 -5.89
N GLU A 298 -12.87 33.43 -4.75
CA GLU A 298 -14.28 33.86 -4.62
C GLU A 298 -14.57 35.05 -5.54
N GLU A 299 -13.69 36.05 -5.62
CA GLU A 299 -13.79 37.21 -6.51
C GLU A 299 -13.70 36.81 -7.99
N LYS A 300 -12.78 35.91 -8.35
CA LYS A 300 -12.69 35.37 -9.71
C LYS A 300 -13.93 34.59 -10.10
N GLU A 301 -14.43 33.72 -9.22
CA GLU A 301 -15.68 32.97 -9.45
C GLU A 301 -16.88 33.92 -9.59
N GLN A 302 -16.95 34.99 -8.80
CA GLN A 302 -18.00 36.01 -8.94
C GLN A 302 -17.89 36.75 -10.27
N HIS A 303 -16.68 37.13 -10.67
CA HIS A 303 -16.43 37.77 -11.95
C HIS A 303 -16.79 36.86 -13.13
N GLU A 304 -16.38 35.59 -13.09
CA GLU A 304 -16.72 34.58 -14.08
C GLU A 304 -18.24 34.38 -14.16
N ARG A 305 -18.94 34.33 -13.02
CA ARG A 305 -20.41 34.27 -12.98
C ARG A 305 -21.05 35.50 -13.60
N GLU A 306 -20.53 36.70 -13.33
CA GLU A 306 -21.05 37.93 -13.94
C GLU A 306 -20.86 37.93 -15.46
N VAL A 307 -19.68 37.54 -15.94
CA VAL A 307 -19.39 37.39 -17.37
C VAL A 307 -20.32 36.34 -17.99
N GLN A 308 -20.52 35.19 -17.34
CA GLN A 308 -21.45 34.17 -17.81
C GLN A 308 -22.90 34.68 -17.87
N ARG A 309 -23.34 35.48 -16.90
CA ARG A 309 -24.69 36.08 -16.89
C ARG A 309 -24.90 37.06 -18.04
N ARG A 310 -23.85 37.78 -18.45
CA ARG A 310 -23.87 38.67 -19.64
C ARG A 310 -23.88 37.88 -20.94
N MET A 311 -23.10 36.79 -21.02
CA MET A 311 -23.00 35.96 -22.22
C MET A 311 -24.23 35.06 -22.44
N HIS A 312 -24.83 34.56 -21.35
CA HIS A 312 -25.95 33.63 -21.35
C HIS A 312 -26.98 34.03 -20.28
N PRO A 313 -27.80 35.08 -20.52
CA PRO A 313 -28.80 35.53 -19.56
C PRO A 313 -29.93 34.48 -19.43
N THR A 314 -30.22 34.04 -18.21
CA THR A 314 -31.25 33.00 -17.97
C THR A 314 -32.37 33.48 -17.07
N THR A 315 -32.06 34.32 -16.09
CA THR A 315 -33.00 34.81 -15.09
C THR A 315 -33.56 36.17 -15.51
N ALA A 316 -34.76 36.53 -15.04
CA ALA A 316 -35.34 37.87 -15.26
C ALA A 316 -34.38 39.00 -14.82
N ALA A 317 -33.72 38.84 -13.66
CA ALA A 317 -32.71 39.77 -13.18
C ALA A 317 -31.49 39.91 -14.12
N ASP A 318 -31.11 38.85 -14.83
CA ASP A 318 -30.00 38.91 -15.80
C ASP A 318 -30.41 39.77 -17.01
N PHE A 319 -31.66 39.64 -17.47
CA PHE A 319 -32.22 40.48 -18.53
C PHE A 319 -32.41 41.93 -18.10
N GLU A 320 -32.78 42.19 -16.84
CA GLU A 320 -32.85 43.56 -16.29
C GLU A 320 -31.48 44.26 -16.36
N VAL A 321 -30.38 43.56 -16.06
CA VAL A 321 -29.03 44.10 -16.22
C VAL A 321 -28.76 44.49 -17.67
N LEU A 322 -29.11 43.63 -18.64
CA LEU A 322 -28.92 43.93 -20.07
C LEU A 322 -29.78 45.12 -20.54
N TYR A 323 -31.02 45.23 -20.07
CA TYR A 323 -31.88 46.38 -20.39
C TYR A 323 -31.32 47.68 -19.79
N ASN A 324 -30.82 47.64 -18.55
CA ASN A 324 -30.20 48.79 -17.91
C ASN A 324 -28.90 49.21 -18.61
N GLU A 325 -28.05 48.27 -19.00
CA GLU A 325 -26.83 48.54 -19.78
C GLU A 325 -27.14 49.12 -21.16
N LEU A 326 -28.17 48.60 -21.84
CA LEU A 326 -28.64 49.12 -23.12
C LEU A 326 -29.20 50.54 -23.00
N ASP A 327 -29.98 50.81 -21.95
CA ASP A 327 -30.52 52.15 -21.69
C ASP A 327 -29.38 53.14 -21.37
N ASN A 328 -28.44 52.76 -20.51
CA ASN A 328 -27.25 53.58 -20.22
C ASN A 328 -26.45 53.89 -21.49
N TRP A 329 -26.23 52.89 -22.35
CA TRP A 329 -25.57 53.08 -23.64
C TRP A 329 -26.34 54.06 -24.53
N ARG A 330 -27.66 53.90 -24.65
CA ARG A 330 -28.53 54.80 -25.42
C ARG A 330 -28.46 56.23 -24.89
N GLN A 331 -28.50 56.43 -23.57
CA GLN A 331 -28.40 57.74 -22.94
C GLN A 331 -27.03 58.38 -23.19
N HIS A 332 -25.94 57.63 -23.03
CA HIS A 332 -24.58 58.11 -23.33
C HIS A 332 -24.40 58.46 -24.81
N GLU A 333 -24.94 57.65 -25.71
CA GLU A 333 -24.82 57.88 -27.15
C GLU A 333 -25.68 59.07 -27.61
N THR A 334 -26.90 59.18 -27.09
CA THR A 334 -27.79 60.30 -27.34
C THR A 334 -27.20 61.61 -26.83
N THR A 335 -26.62 61.61 -25.64
CA THR A 335 -25.95 62.79 -25.08
C THR A 335 -24.73 63.16 -25.92
N ARG A 336 -23.91 62.19 -26.34
CA ARG A 336 -22.76 62.38 -27.23
C ARG A 336 -23.13 62.99 -28.59
N ILE A 337 -24.17 62.47 -29.25
CA ILE A 337 -24.63 62.98 -30.54
C ILE A 337 -25.19 64.40 -30.38
N LYS A 338 -26.00 64.65 -29.34
CA LYS A 338 -26.57 65.98 -29.07
C LYS A 338 -25.49 67.02 -28.74
N SER A 339 -24.51 66.67 -27.91
CA SER A 339 -23.42 67.56 -27.47
C SER A 339 -22.36 67.80 -28.53
N SER A 340 -22.37 67.06 -29.64
CA SER A 340 -21.41 67.25 -30.72
C SER A 340 -21.61 68.61 -31.41
N THR A 341 -20.61 69.49 -31.35
CA THR A 341 -20.65 70.80 -32.04
C THR A 341 -20.29 70.70 -33.52
N LYS A 342 -19.73 69.55 -33.95
CA LYS A 342 -19.17 69.34 -35.30
C LYS A 342 -20.20 68.91 -36.36
N LEU A 343 -21.37 68.41 -35.94
CA LEU A 343 -22.39 67.90 -36.86
C LEU A 343 -23.48 68.95 -37.13
N THR A 344 -23.91 69.03 -38.39
CA THR A 344 -25.08 69.82 -38.78
C THR A 344 -26.38 69.20 -38.23
N PRO A 345 -27.48 69.96 -38.09
CA PRO A 345 -28.74 69.43 -37.57
C PRO A 345 -29.26 68.22 -38.36
N GLU A 346 -29.12 68.22 -39.68
CA GLU A 346 -29.51 67.10 -40.55
C GLU A 346 -28.66 65.84 -40.29
N GLN A 347 -27.34 66.00 -40.12
CA GLN A 347 -26.45 64.88 -39.81
C GLN A 347 -26.71 64.31 -38.41
N LYS A 348 -27.04 65.16 -37.43
CA LYS A 348 -27.46 64.69 -36.08
C LYS A 348 -28.73 63.85 -36.15
N GLN A 349 -29.68 64.21 -37.01
CA GLN A 349 -30.91 63.45 -37.18
C GLN A 349 -30.66 62.08 -37.82
N LEU A 350 -29.77 62.00 -38.81
CA LEU A 350 -29.34 60.72 -39.40
C LEU A 350 -28.63 59.81 -38.38
N GLU A 351 -27.72 60.37 -37.57
CA GLU A 351 -27.02 59.62 -36.51
C GLU A 351 -27.98 59.11 -35.43
N LEU A 352 -29.00 59.89 -35.07
CA LEU A 352 -30.05 59.46 -34.14
C LEU A 352 -30.93 58.36 -34.75
N GLU A 353 -31.23 58.43 -36.05
CA GLU A 353 -31.92 57.35 -36.74
C GLU A 353 -31.10 56.06 -36.76
N GLU A 354 -29.78 56.17 -37.01
CA GLU A 354 -28.88 55.02 -36.95
C GLU A 354 -28.76 54.44 -35.53
N LEU A 355 -28.72 55.30 -34.51
CA LEU A 355 -28.77 54.90 -33.10
C LEU A 355 -30.05 54.09 -32.80
N LEU A 356 -31.21 54.56 -33.25
CA LEU A 356 -32.48 53.85 -33.08
C LEU A 356 -32.49 52.50 -33.81
N ARG A 357 -31.93 52.42 -35.02
CA ARG A 357 -31.75 51.14 -35.74
C ARG A 357 -30.86 50.17 -34.97
N LYS A 358 -29.80 50.66 -34.33
CA LYS A 358 -28.93 49.85 -33.46
C LYS A 358 -29.66 49.39 -32.20
N GLU A 359 -30.39 50.28 -31.53
CA GLU A 359 -31.21 49.96 -30.35
C GLU A 359 -32.26 48.89 -30.65
N THR A 360 -33.04 49.07 -31.72
CA THR A 360 -34.07 48.11 -32.14
C THR A 360 -33.47 46.74 -32.46
N LYS A 361 -32.32 46.68 -33.12
CA LYS A 361 -31.60 45.41 -33.35
C LYS A 361 -31.14 44.76 -32.04
N LEU A 362 -30.63 45.53 -31.09
CA LEU A 362 -30.21 45.02 -29.78
C LEU A 362 -31.41 44.51 -28.97
N LEU A 363 -32.54 45.22 -28.95
CA LEU A 363 -33.78 44.75 -28.33
C LEU A 363 -34.27 43.44 -28.94
N GLN A 364 -34.27 43.33 -30.27
CA GLN A 364 -34.61 42.08 -30.97
C GLN A 364 -33.67 40.93 -30.59
N THR A 365 -32.37 41.20 -30.40
CA THR A 365 -31.43 40.17 -29.93
C THR A 365 -31.70 39.75 -28.50
N ILE A 366 -32.03 40.69 -27.61
CA ILE A 366 -32.41 40.39 -26.23
C ILE A 366 -33.69 39.54 -26.21
N ASP A 367 -34.68 39.86 -27.05
CA ASP A 367 -35.91 39.06 -27.15
C ASP A 367 -35.65 37.64 -27.64
N ARG A 368 -34.75 37.46 -28.61
CA ARG A 368 -34.32 36.12 -29.05
C ARG A 368 -33.63 35.35 -27.92
N LEU A 369 -32.73 35.99 -27.18
CA LEU A 369 -32.08 35.39 -26.01
C LEU A 369 -33.10 35.00 -24.95
N LYS A 370 -34.13 35.83 -24.72
CA LYS A 370 -35.22 35.55 -23.80
C LYS A 370 -36.04 34.31 -24.22
N LEU A 371 -36.31 34.16 -25.51
CA LEU A 371 -36.98 32.96 -26.04
C LEU A 371 -36.13 31.71 -25.85
N THR A 372 -34.83 31.77 -26.21
CA THR A 372 -33.89 30.65 -26.01
C THR A 372 -33.78 30.27 -24.54
N ALA A 373 -33.58 31.26 -23.66
CA ALA A 373 -33.52 31.06 -22.22
C ALA A 373 -34.83 30.49 -21.66
N HIS A 374 -35.99 30.92 -22.16
CA HIS A 374 -37.28 30.36 -21.75
C HIS A 374 -37.40 28.88 -22.13
N HIS A 375 -36.94 28.49 -23.33
CA HIS A 375 -36.91 27.08 -23.75
C HIS A 375 -35.95 26.24 -22.90
N GLU A 376 -34.74 26.71 -22.65
CA GLU A 376 -33.75 26.03 -21.80
C GLU A 376 -34.23 25.93 -20.35
N ASN A 377 -34.77 27.01 -19.80
CA ASN A 377 -35.33 27.03 -18.45
C ASN A 377 -36.54 26.12 -18.31
N LYS A 378 -37.37 25.99 -19.36
CA LYS A 378 -38.45 25.01 -19.38
C LYS A 378 -37.89 23.58 -19.30
N SER A 379 -36.85 23.26 -20.10
CA SER A 379 -36.18 21.96 -20.03
C SER A 379 -35.60 21.70 -18.64
N LYS A 380 -34.80 22.62 -18.11
CA LYS A 380 -34.21 22.53 -16.75
C LYS A 380 -35.27 22.39 -15.67
N ARG A 381 -36.41 23.06 -15.81
CA ARG A 381 -37.55 22.95 -14.87
C ARG A 381 -38.15 21.55 -14.92
N ILE A 382 -38.35 20.99 -16.12
CA ILE A 382 -38.85 19.63 -16.29
C ILE A 382 -37.86 18.62 -15.69
N ASP A 383 -36.56 18.74 -15.99
CA ASP A 383 -35.53 17.85 -15.43
C ASP A 383 -35.48 17.92 -13.90
N LYS A 384 -35.58 19.14 -13.34
CA LYS A 384 -35.64 19.34 -11.90
C LYS A 384 -36.93 18.74 -11.31
N LEU A 385 -38.07 18.91 -11.97
CA LEU A 385 -39.35 18.33 -11.54
C LEU A 385 -39.28 16.80 -11.50
N LEU A 386 -38.80 16.17 -12.58
CA LEU A 386 -38.60 14.72 -12.68
C LEU A 386 -37.62 14.23 -11.61
N SER A 387 -36.50 14.93 -11.42
CA SER A 387 -35.53 14.61 -10.37
C SER A 387 -36.15 14.70 -8.97
N MET A 388 -36.93 15.73 -8.68
CA MET A 388 -37.61 15.90 -7.40
C MET A 388 -38.63 14.77 -7.13
N MET A 389 -39.37 14.33 -8.15
CA MET A 389 -40.30 13.19 -8.03
C MET A 389 -39.57 11.86 -7.78
N ALA A 390 -38.36 11.69 -8.34
CA ALA A 390 -37.52 10.52 -8.15
C ALA A 390 -36.72 10.52 -6.83
N THR A 391 -36.71 11.64 -6.07
CA THR A 391 -35.90 11.71 -4.84
C THR A 391 -36.38 10.73 -3.77
N PRO A 392 -35.46 10.05 -3.06
CA PRO A 392 -35.83 9.17 -1.95
C PRO A 392 -36.44 9.96 -0.79
N LYS A 393 -37.37 9.33 -0.07
CA LYS A 393 -38.00 9.94 1.10
C LYS A 393 -37.07 9.86 2.30
N LYS A 394 -37.04 10.94 3.08
CA LYS A 394 -36.28 11.02 4.35
C LYS A 394 -37.16 10.48 5.47
N TRP A 395 -36.80 9.34 6.04
CA TRP A 395 -37.47 8.78 7.21
C TRP A 395 -36.62 9.01 8.45
N GLN A 396 -37.21 9.62 9.47
CA GLN A 396 -36.60 9.75 10.79
C GLN A 396 -36.84 8.45 11.55
N LEU A 397 -35.77 7.81 12.00
CA LEU A 397 -35.83 6.65 12.89
C LEU A 397 -36.15 7.11 14.32
N SER A 398 -36.54 6.17 15.17
CA SER A 398 -36.76 6.40 16.61
C SER A 398 -35.55 7.03 17.30
N ASP A 399 -34.36 6.79 16.77
CA ASP A 399 -33.07 7.16 17.35
C ASP A 399 -32.62 8.57 16.92
N GLY A 400 -33.41 9.26 16.09
CA GLY A 400 -33.11 10.61 15.58
C GLY A 400 -32.33 10.65 14.27
N ASP A 401 -31.85 9.50 13.79
CA ASP A 401 -31.15 9.36 12.51
C ASP A 401 -32.11 9.44 11.32
N VAL A 402 -31.64 10.03 10.21
CA VAL A 402 -32.42 10.18 8.97
C VAL A 402 -31.93 9.19 7.92
N THR A 403 -32.75 8.20 7.58
CA THR A 403 -32.49 7.28 6.47
C THR A 403 -33.18 7.73 5.19
N LEU A 404 -32.52 7.50 4.05
CA LEU A 404 -33.09 7.73 2.72
C LEU A 404 -33.72 6.43 2.22
N VAL A 405 -35.03 6.42 2.02
CA VAL A 405 -35.79 5.24 1.60
C VAL A 405 -36.42 5.48 0.24
N HIS A 406 -36.12 4.60 -0.73
CA HIS A 406 -36.85 4.54 -1.98
C HIS A 406 -38.14 3.75 -1.79
N THR A 407 -39.26 4.42 -1.98
CA THR A 407 -40.59 3.78 -2.03
C THR A 407 -40.88 3.27 -3.45
N PRO A 408 -41.79 2.29 -3.63
CA PRO A 408 -42.23 1.84 -4.95
C PRO A 408 -42.71 2.99 -5.87
N PHE A 409 -43.24 4.07 -5.28
CA PHE A 409 -43.68 5.26 -6.01
C PHE A 409 -42.52 6.12 -6.50
N THR A 410 -41.48 6.29 -5.69
CA THR A 410 -40.27 7.03 -6.08
C THR A 410 -39.41 6.25 -7.07
N THR A 411 -39.37 4.91 -6.99
CA THR A 411 -38.70 4.07 -8.00
C THR A 411 -39.44 4.13 -9.33
N ARG A 412 -40.78 4.03 -9.31
CA ARG A 412 -41.61 4.22 -10.52
C ARG A 412 -41.41 5.61 -11.13
N ALA A 413 -41.38 6.66 -10.31
CA ALA A 413 -41.11 8.02 -10.78
C ALA A 413 -39.71 8.17 -11.41
N GLN A 414 -38.71 7.45 -10.89
CA GLN A 414 -37.37 7.37 -11.46
C GLN A 414 -37.36 6.66 -12.81
N GLU A 415 -38.01 5.49 -12.92
CA GLU A 415 -38.14 4.74 -14.18
C GLU A 415 -38.82 5.59 -15.26
N LEU A 416 -39.90 6.29 -14.91
CA LEU A 416 -40.60 7.20 -15.82
C LEU A 416 -39.73 8.39 -16.25
N ALA A 417 -38.93 8.95 -15.33
CA ALA A 417 -38.00 10.03 -15.63
C ALA A 417 -36.89 9.57 -16.59
N ASP A 418 -36.40 8.35 -16.44
CA ASP A 418 -35.36 7.78 -17.28
C ASP A 418 -35.90 7.43 -18.68
N LEU A 419 -37.12 6.92 -18.78
CA LEU A 419 -37.82 6.76 -20.06
C LEU A 419 -38.03 8.10 -20.79
N TYR A 420 -38.37 9.17 -20.07
CA TYR A 420 -38.52 10.49 -20.68
C TYR A 420 -37.19 11.04 -21.21
N LYS A 421 -36.09 10.87 -20.46
CA LYS A 421 -34.75 11.23 -20.94
C LYS A 421 -34.34 10.39 -22.14
N GLY A 422 -34.64 9.09 -22.14
CA GLY A 422 -34.43 8.19 -23.27
C GLY A 422 -35.18 8.63 -24.52
N LEU A 423 -36.42 9.12 -24.38
CA LEU A 423 -37.19 9.68 -25.49
C LEU A 423 -36.57 10.97 -26.06
N GLY A 424 -35.90 11.76 -25.22
CA GLY A 424 -35.23 13.02 -25.60
C GLY A 424 -33.80 12.87 -26.12
N ALA A 425 -33.19 11.68 -26.01
CA ALA A 425 -31.82 11.45 -26.45
C ALA A 425 -31.69 11.49 -27.99
N THR A 426 -30.61 12.10 -28.48
CA THR A 426 -30.28 12.24 -29.90
C THR A 426 -29.08 11.37 -30.26
N GLY A 427 -29.06 10.82 -31.48
CA GLY A 427 -27.92 10.01 -31.96
C GLY A 427 -27.94 8.55 -31.48
N LEU A 428 -29.12 8.02 -31.14
CA LEU A 428 -29.31 6.61 -30.79
C LEU A 428 -29.27 5.71 -32.03
N SER A 429 -28.88 4.45 -31.84
CA SER A 429 -29.11 3.42 -32.86
C SER A 429 -30.62 3.21 -33.08
N VAL A 430 -31.00 2.72 -34.26
CA VAL A 430 -32.40 2.39 -34.58
C VAL A 430 -32.93 1.36 -33.58
N ASP A 431 -32.14 0.34 -33.25
CA ASP A 431 -32.53 -0.72 -32.31
C ASP A 431 -32.71 -0.18 -30.89
N GLU A 432 -31.77 0.64 -30.40
CA GLU A 432 -31.86 1.29 -29.09
C GLU A 432 -33.10 2.19 -28.99
N ARG A 433 -33.42 2.91 -30.08
CA ARG A 433 -34.61 3.76 -30.13
C ARG A 433 -35.89 2.93 -30.11
N LEU A 434 -35.94 1.83 -30.87
CA LEU A 434 -37.08 0.92 -30.89
C LEU A 434 -37.30 0.27 -29.51
N ASP A 435 -36.22 -0.08 -28.82
CA ASP A 435 -36.29 -0.60 -27.45
C ASP A 435 -36.88 0.43 -26.49
N ILE A 436 -36.42 1.68 -26.51
CA ILE A 436 -36.98 2.74 -25.66
C ILE A 436 -38.47 2.95 -25.97
N LEU A 437 -38.84 3.01 -27.25
CA LEU A 437 -40.23 3.13 -27.69
C LEU A 437 -41.09 1.94 -27.21
N LEU A 438 -40.54 0.74 -27.21
CA LEU A 438 -41.20 -0.46 -26.70
C LEU A 438 -41.46 -0.35 -25.20
N HIS A 439 -40.46 0.04 -24.39
CA HIS A 439 -40.62 0.22 -22.94
C HIS A 439 -41.66 1.30 -22.61
N VAL A 440 -41.67 2.42 -23.35
CA VAL A 440 -42.69 3.47 -23.20
C VAL A 440 -44.08 2.95 -23.60
N LYS A 441 -44.18 2.12 -24.64
CA LYS A 441 -45.45 1.50 -25.05
C LYS A 441 -46.01 0.58 -23.98
N TRP A 442 -45.18 -0.26 -23.35
CA TRP A 442 -45.62 -1.16 -22.29
C TRP A 442 -46.10 -0.40 -21.05
N THR A 443 -45.34 0.60 -20.60
CA THR A 443 -45.72 1.44 -19.44
C THR A 443 -47.01 2.22 -19.69
N ALA A 444 -47.23 2.72 -20.91
CA ALA A 444 -48.49 3.39 -21.28
C ALA A 444 -49.68 2.43 -21.37
N LYS A 445 -49.46 1.16 -21.73
CA LYS A 445 -50.53 0.14 -21.83
C LYS A 445 -51.13 -0.26 -20.49
N GLU A 446 -50.42 -0.02 -19.38
CA GLU A 446 -50.93 -0.28 -18.02
C GLU A 446 -52.24 0.49 -17.73
N PHE A 447 -52.43 1.65 -18.37
CA PHE A 447 -53.59 2.52 -18.14
C PHE A 447 -54.28 2.87 -19.46
N PRO A 448 -55.39 2.20 -19.82
CA PRO A 448 -56.12 2.53 -21.03
C PRO A 448 -56.90 3.84 -20.86
N CYS A 449 -56.43 4.93 -21.45
CA CYS A 449 -57.13 6.22 -21.53
C CYS A 449 -56.87 6.89 -22.90
N ASP A 450 -57.59 7.97 -23.22
CA ASP A 450 -57.45 8.62 -24.53
C ASP A 450 -56.03 9.19 -24.74
N LEU A 451 -55.38 9.67 -23.66
CA LEU A 451 -53.98 10.13 -23.70
C LEU A 451 -53.01 8.99 -24.05
N THR A 452 -53.18 7.80 -23.46
CA THR A 452 -52.28 6.66 -23.72
C THR A 452 -52.55 6.03 -25.08
N ARG A 453 -53.79 6.05 -25.58
CA ARG A 453 -54.12 5.65 -26.96
C ARG A 453 -53.41 6.53 -27.99
N ASP A 454 -53.54 7.85 -27.86
CA ASP A 454 -52.88 8.81 -28.74
C ASP A 454 -51.34 8.67 -28.67
N LEU A 455 -50.78 8.44 -27.48
CA LEU A 455 -49.35 8.21 -27.30
C LEU A 455 -48.89 6.92 -28.00
N ILE A 456 -49.61 5.81 -27.81
CA ILE A 456 -49.29 4.51 -28.42
C ILE A 456 -49.38 4.59 -29.95
N ASP A 457 -50.42 5.23 -30.49
CA ASP A 457 -50.58 5.39 -31.93
C ASP A 457 -49.43 6.20 -32.55
N LEU A 458 -48.92 7.22 -31.86
CA LEU A 458 -47.77 7.99 -32.32
C LEU A 458 -46.46 7.21 -32.21
N ILE A 459 -46.30 6.41 -31.15
CA ILE A 459 -45.15 5.51 -30.98
C ILE A 459 -45.12 4.46 -32.10
N ASP A 460 -46.25 3.84 -32.41
CA ASP A 460 -46.35 2.84 -33.47
C ASP A 460 -46.05 3.44 -34.85
N ARG A 461 -46.50 4.68 -35.08
CA ARG A 461 -46.13 5.44 -36.28
C ARG A 461 -44.64 5.78 -36.33
N GLU A 462 -43.99 6.08 -35.21
CA GLU A 462 -42.53 6.31 -35.18
C GLU A 462 -41.78 5.00 -35.47
N ALA A 463 -42.17 3.89 -34.84
CA ALA A 463 -41.58 2.58 -35.05
C ALA A 463 -41.69 2.12 -36.52
N ASP A 464 -42.86 2.30 -37.14
CA ASP A 464 -43.07 2.01 -38.56
C ASP A 464 -42.19 2.85 -39.48
N LEU A 465 -41.99 4.14 -39.18
CA LEU A 465 -41.14 5.02 -39.98
C LEU A 465 -39.66 4.68 -39.82
N LEU A 466 -39.23 4.28 -38.62
CA LEU A 466 -37.88 3.78 -38.34
C LEU A 466 -37.59 2.47 -39.07
N ASN A 467 -38.51 1.50 -39.01
CA ASN A 467 -38.40 0.23 -39.73
C ASN A 467 -38.35 0.42 -41.26
N ARG A 468 -38.91 1.52 -41.77
CA ARG A 468 -38.84 1.91 -43.19
C ARG A 468 -37.60 2.75 -43.55
N GLY A 469 -36.68 2.97 -42.61
CA GLY A 469 -35.42 3.68 -42.82
C GLY A 469 -35.57 5.19 -43.07
N ARG A 470 -36.60 5.84 -42.51
CA ARG A 470 -36.76 7.30 -42.63
C ARG A 470 -35.73 8.04 -41.77
N SER A 471 -35.24 9.19 -42.28
CA SER A 471 -34.27 10.00 -41.57
C SER A 471 -34.86 10.68 -40.32
N GLU A 472 -34.06 10.79 -39.27
CA GLU A 472 -34.47 11.36 -37.98
C GLU A 472 -34.95 12.81 -38.08
N SER A 473 -34.38 13.59 -39.00
CA SER A 473 -34.71 14.99 -39.23
C SER A 473 -36.18 15.22 -39.60
N LEU A 474 -36.78 14.28 -40.34
CA LEU A 474 -38.18 14.34 -40.77
C LEU A 474 -39.15 13.98 -39.63
N MET A 475 -38.65 13.27 -38.61
CA MET A 475 -39.44 12.79 -37.47
C MET A 475 -39.36 13.72 -36.25
N HIS A 476 -38.65 14.84 -36.34
CA HIS A 476 -38.48 15.78 -35.21
C HIS A 476 -39.82 16.22 -34.58
N GLY A 477 -40.81 16.58 -35.39
CA GLY A 477 -42.12 16.99 -34.91
C GLY A 477 -42.89 15.86 -34.22
N LEU A 478 -42.77 14.63 -34.74
CA LEU A 478 -43.39 13.43 -34.17
C LEU A 478 -42.76 13.10 -32.81
N ARG A 479 -41.42 13.06 -32.74
CA ARG A 479 -40.66 12.82 -31.50
C ARG A 479 -41.00 13.85 -30.42
N LYS A 480 -41.06 15.14 -30.78
CA LYS A 480 -41.43 16.21 -29.86
C LYS A 480 -42.85 16.04 -29.31
N ARG A 481 -43.80 15.60 -30.15
CA ARG A 481 -45.17 15.33 -29.73
C ARG A 481 -45.24 14.13 -28.77
N ILE A 482 -44.54 13.04 -29.07
CA ILE A 482 -44.42 11.85 -28.20
C ILE A 482 -43.85 12.24 -26.84
N SER A 483 -42.72 12.96 -26.80
CA SER A 483 -42.13 13.43 -25.54
C SER A 483 -43.06 14.35 -24.75
N THR A 484 -43.82 15.22 -25.43
CA THR A 484 -44.78 16.13 -24.76
C THR A 484 -45.96 15.36 -24.17
N LEU A 485 -46.53 14.39 -24.89
CA LEU A 485 -47.62 13.55 -24.39
C LEU A 485 -47.16 12.63 -23.27
N PHE A 486 -45.94 12.09 -23.36
CA PHE A 486 -45.36 11.29 -22.29
C PHE A 486 -45.06 12.14 -21.05
N LEU A 487 -44.63 13.39 -21.20
CA LEU A 487 -44.50 14.30 -20.06
C LEU A 487 -45.84 14.55 -19.36
N GLN A 488 -46.91 14.77 -20.14
CA GLN A 488 -48.27 14.91 -19.60
C GLN A 488 -48.73 13.64 -18.86
N PHE A 489 -48.35 12.46 -19.37
CA PHE A 489 -48.57 11.19 -18.68
C PHE A 489 -47.85 11.14 -17.33
N ILE A 490 -46.57 11.54 -17.26
CA ILE A 490 -45.80 11.57 -16.00
C ILE A 490 -46.34 12.61 -15.00
N GLU A 491 -46.84 13.74 -15.47
CA GLU A 491 -47.41 14.80 -14.62
C GLU A 491 -48.79 14.44 -14.05
N THR A 492 -49.43 13.38 -14.54
CA THR A 492 -50.76 12.96 -14.09
C THR A 492 -50.66 12.04 -12.85
N PRO A 493 -51.28 12.39 -11.70
CA PRO A 493 -51.19 11.64 -10.45
C PRO A 493 -51.67 10.20 -10.51
N GLU A 494 -52.60 9.91 -11.42
CA GLU A 494 -53.16 8.57 -11.62
C GLU A 494 -52.09 7.59 -12.14
N PHE A 495 -51.13 8.07 -12.92
CA PHE A 495 -50.05 7.25 -13.51
C PHE A 495 -48.74 7.36 -12.71
N ASN A 496 -48.52 8.52 -12.08
CA ASN A 496 -47.39 8.80 -11.20
C ASN A 496 -47.86 9.44 -9.88
N PRO A 497 -47.99 8.66 -8.80
CA PRO A 497 -48.50 9.18 -7.53
C PRO A 497 -47.62 10.25 -6.89
N GLU A 498 -46.32 10.33 -7.20
CA GLU A 498 -45.44 11.41 -6.70
C GLU A 498 -45.70 12.76 -7.38
N ALA A 499 -46.37 12.79 -8.55
CA ALA A 499 -46.76 14.02 -9.23
C ALA A 499 -47.80 14.84 -8.44
N ALA A 500 -48.61 14.18 -7.60
CA ALA A 500 -49.61 14.83 -6.76
C ALA A 500 -49.01 15.91 -5.84
N ARG A 501 -47.73 15.78 -5.46
CA ARG A 501 -47.04 16.73 -4.57
C ARG A 501 -46.75 18.08 -5.23
N PHE A 502 -46.76 18.13 -6.56
CA PHE A 502 -46.36 19.30 -7.34
C PHE A 502 -47.53 19.99 -8.06
N LEU A 503 -48.74 19.40 -7.99
CA LEU A 503 -49.96 20.01 -8.52
C LEU A 503 -50.57 20.98 -7.50
N GLN A 504 -50.97 22.16 -7.98
CA GLN A 504 -51.58 23.21 -7.15
C GLN A 504 -53.06 22.98 -6.84
N VAL A 505 -53.69 21.94 -7.40
CA VAL A 505 -55.12 21.66 -7.26
C VAL A 505 -55.37 20.75 -6.05
N PRO A 506 -56.38 21.03 -5.20
CA PRO A 506 -56.74 20.17 -4.07
C PRO A 506 -56.97 18.72 -4.47
N SER A 507 -56.45 17.79 -3.67
CA SER A 507 -56.39 16.36 -3.95
C SER A 507 -57.76 15.71 -4.26
N ASP A 508 -58.85 16.28 -3.74
CA ASP A 508 -60.22 15.76 -3.89
C ASP A 508 -60.80 15.90 -5.31
N LEU A 509 -60.26 16.80 -6.14
CA LEU A 509 -60.70 16.99 -7.53
C LEU A 509 -59.91 16.17 -8.55
N LEU A 510 -58.86 15.46 -8.11
CA LEU A 510 -57.94 14.71 -8.97
C LEU A 510 -58.37 13.25 -9.21
N ARG A 511 -59.35 12.72 -8.46
CA ARG A 511 -59.91 11.40 -8.73
C ARG A 511 -61.02 11.47 -9.77
N ARG A 512 -60.73 11.06 -11.01
CA ARG A 512 -61.81 10.70 -11.95
C ARG A 512 -62.30 9.29 -11.61
N PRO A 513 -63.62 9.05 -11.45
CA PRO A 513 -64.14 7.79 -10.91
C PRO A 513 -64.02 6.55 -11.83
N GLN A 514 -63.23 6.59 -12.90
CA GLN A 514 -63.28 5.58 -13.98
C GLN A 514 -61.95 4.97 -14.41
N ILE A 515 -60.86 5.12 -13.66
CA ILE A 515 -59.58 4.48 -14.01
C ILE A 515 -59.05 3.73 -12.79
N MET A 516 -59.36 2.42 -12.75
CA MET A 516 -58.66 1.46 -11.90
C MET A 516 -57.62 0.75 -12.79
N PRO A 517 -56.34 0.65 -12.39
CA PRO A 517 -55.44 -0.30 -13.04
C PRO A 517 -56.02 -1.71 -12.88
N LYS A 518 -55.94 -2.52 -13.95
CA LYS A 518 -56.33 -3.94 -13.88
C LYS A 518 -55.31 -4.75 -13.11
#